data_AF-A0AAD7CNX2-F1
#
_entry.id   AF-A0AAD7CNX2-F1
#
_cell.length_a   1.000
_cell.length_b   1.000
_cell.length_c   1.000
_cell.angle_alpha   90.00
_cell.angle_beta   90.00
_cell.angle_gamma   90.00
#
_symmetry.space_group_name_H-M   'P 1'
#
loop_
_entity.id
_entity.type
_entity.pdbx_description
1 polymer ?
#
loop_
_entity_poly.entity_id
_entity_poly.type
_entity_poly.pdbx_seq_one_letter_code
_entity_poly.pdbx_strand_id
1 'polypeptide(L)'
;MDSLETLIDLIPVHGLNTAYKIFRFILSSVKEVQDRKKQFEALAIAIGQLLRALDSEFRASRLIVASCGEQLRDLENLLQEIHRFVHKEQQRDFLMSLLTKDSRIAKIEIYYRRIGTIVSAFEISSLLSIQSMLERDQTAWNADTTALNARLSAIEHNQVDLQKILGS
;
A
#
# COMPACT_ATOMS: atom_id res chain seq x y z
N MET A 1 -5.66 -8.58 14.69
CA MET A 1 -5.83 -7.43 13.78
C MET A 1 -4.50 -6.69 13.75
N ASP A 2 -3.77 -6.73 12.64
CA ASP A 2 -2.57 -5.92 12.45
C ASP A 2 -3.00 -4.51 12.03
N SER A 3 -2.94 -3.56 12.96
CA SER A 3 -3.19 -2.14 12.69
C SER A 3 -1.88 -1.48 12.25
N LEU A 4 -1.94 -0.45 11.40
CA LEU A 4 -0.75 0.30 10.93
C LEU A 4 0.17 0.76 12.09
N GLU A 5 -0.40 1.02 13.26
CA GLU A 5 0.32 1.40 14.48
C GLU A 5 1.19 0.28 15.04
N THR A 6 0.72 -0.98 15.01
CA THR A 6 1.48 -2.15 15.48
C THR A 6 2.70 -2.49 14.62
N LEU A 7 2.80 -1.90 13.42
CA LEU A 7 3.88 -2.13 12.46
C LEU A 7 5.04 -1.12 12.61
N ILE A 8 4.87 -0.07 13.42
CA ILE A 8 5.84 1.03 13.55
C ILE A 8 6.91 0.76 14.62
N ASP A 9 6.55 0.02 15.67
CA ASP A 9 7.37 -0.17 16.88
C ASP A 9 8.43 -1.29 16.79
N LEU A 10 8.52 -1.98 15.66
CA LEU A 10 9.56 -3.00 15.45
C LEU A 10 10.94 -2.33 15.31
N ILE A 11 11.90 -2.78 16.13
CA ILE A 11 13.33 -2.52 15.95
C ILE A 11 13.83 -3.54 14.92
N PRO A 12 14.21 -3.13 13.70
CA PRO A 12 14.56 -4.09 12.66
C PRO A 12 15.93 -4.72 12.86
N VAL A 13 16.10 -5.97 12.42
CA VAL A 13 17.43 -6.59 12.29
C VAL A 13 18.29 -5.78 11.30
N HIS A 14 19.61 -5.76 11.49
CA HIS A 14 20.54 -4.92 10.71
C HIS A 14 20.37 -5.02 9.19
N GLY A 15 20.05 -6.21 8.67
CA GLY A 15 19.81 -6.45 7.24
C GLY A 15 18.51 -5.85 6.67
N LEU A 16 17.54 -5.48 7.51
CA LEU A 16 16.24 -4.93 7.10
C LEU A 16 16.09 -3.43 7.40
N ASN A 17 17.12 -2.78 7.97
CA ASN A 17 17.09 -1.37 8.35
C ASN A 17 16.62 -0.45 7.22
N THR A 18 17.16 -0.63 6.02
CA THR A 18 16.81 0.19 4.85
C THR A 18 15.36 -0.04 4.43
N ALA A 19 14.92 -1.29 4.34
CA ALA A 19 13.55 -1.65 4.00
C ALA A 19 12.53 -1.05 4.99
N TYR A 20 12.81 -1.12 6.29
CA TYR A 20 11.96 -0.50 7.32
C TYR A 20 11.95 1.03 7.25
N LYS A 21 13.09 1.67 6.94
CA LYS A 21 13.13 3.12 6.72
C LYS A 21 12.22 3.53 5.55
N ILE A 22 12.33 2.83 4.42
CA ILE A 22 11.47 3.08 3.25
C ILE A 22 9.99 2.86 3.60
N PHE A 23 9.69 1.79 4.33
CA PHE A 23 8.33 1.51 4.78
C PHE A 23 7.75 2.62 5.65
N ARG A 24 8.53 3.21 6.58
CA ARG A 24 8.07 4.37 7.36
C ARG A 24 7.74 5.57 6.49
N PHE A 25 8.51 5.83 5.43
CA PHE A 25 8.18 6.88 4.47
C PHE A 25 6.90 6.58 3.68
N ILE A 26 6.68 5.31 3.30
CA ILE A 26 5.41 4.88 2.69
C ILE A 26 4.26 5.17 3.64
N LEU A 27 4.34 4.76 4.92
CA LEU A 27 3.30 5.00 5.92
C LEU A 27 2.97 6.49 6.08
N SER A 28 3.99 7.34 6.17
CA SER A 28 3.79 8.79 6.23
C SER A 28 3.10 9.32 4.98
N SER A 29 3.51 8.86 3.79
CA SER A 29 2.90 9.29 2.53
C SER A 29 1.44 8.84 2.42
N VAL A 30 1.12 7.60 2.83
CA VAL A 30 -0.25 7.05 2.81
C VAL A 30 -1.21 7.86 3.67
N LYS A 31 -0.77 8.38 4.82
CA LYS A 31 -1.62 9.19 5.71
C LYS A 31 -2.15 10.45 5.02
N GLU A 32 -1.34 11.02 4.13
CA GLU A 32 -1.58 12.28 3.42
C GLU A 32 -2.30 12.10 2.07
N VAL A 33 -2.50 10.87 1.60
CA VAL A 33 -3.21 10.62 0.33
C VAL A 33 -4.70 10.97 0.47
N GLN A 34 -5.19 11.79 -0.46
CA GLN A 34 -6.58 12.24 -0.49
C GLN A 34 -7.54 11.22 -1.10
N ASP A 35 -7.09 10.50 -2.14
CA ASP A 35 -7.92 9.57 -2.90
C ASP A 35 -7.43 8.12 -2.78
N ARG A 36 -8.38 7.19 -2.71
CA ARG A 36 -8.11 5.75 -2.57
C ARG A 36 -7.23 5.40 -1.37
N LYS A 37 -7.44 6.13 -0.28
CA LYS A 37 -6.66 5.99 0.94
C LYS A 37 -6.72 4.55 1.48
N LYS A 38 -7.88 3.88 1.40
CA LYS A 38 -8.01 2.51 1.92
C LYS A 38 -7.14 1.53 1.14
N GLN A 39 -7.06 1.63 -0.18
CA GLN A 39 -6.18 0.75 -0.97
C GLN A 39 -4.70 0.95 -0.62
N PHE A 40 -4.28 2.21 -0.44
CA PHE A 40 -2.90 2.48 -0.01
C PHE A 40 -2.62 2.01 1.42
N GLU A 41 -3.59 2.11 2.33
CA GLU A 41 -3.51 1.52 3.66
C GLU A 41 -3.39 -0.01 3.59
N ALA A 42 -4.18 -0.68 2.75
CA ALA A 42 -4.12 -2.12 2.55
C ALA A 42 -2.76 -2.57 2.00
N LEU A 43 -2.19 -1.83 1.05
CA LEU A 43 -0.85 -2.09 0.52
C LEU A 43 0.23 -1.90 1.59
N ALA A 44 0.14 -0.84 2.40
CA ALA A 44 1.07 -0.60 3.50
C ALA A 44 0.98 -1.72 4.57
N ILE A 45 -0.22 -2.20 4.89
CA ILE A 45 -0.39 -3.35 5.79
C ILE A 45 0.30 -4.60 5.21
N ALA A 46 0.11 -4.89 3.93
CA ALA A 46 0.75 -6.05 3.28
C ALA A 46 2.28 -5.98 3.35
N ILE A 47 2.86 -4.80 3.09
CA ILE A 47 4.30 -4.56 3.22
C ILE A 47 4.77 -4.76 4.66
N GLY A 48 4.06 -4.20 5.64
CA GLY A 48 4.43 -4.33 7.04
C GLY A 48 4.37 -5.78 7.52
N GLN A 49 3.35 -6.54 7.10
CA GLN A 49 3.26 -7.98 7.39
C GLN A 49 4.45 -8.75 6.79
N LEU A 50 4.85 -8.45 5.55
CA LEU A 50 6.04 -9.01 4.94
C LEU A 50 7.30 -8.71 5.75
N LEU A 51 7.53 -7.45 6.08
CA LEU A 51 8.71 -7.03 6.83
C LEU A 51 8.78 -7.62 8.23
N ARG A 52 7.62 -7.80 8.88
CA ARG A 52 7.52 -8.44 10.20
C ARG A 52 7.83 -9.93 10.13
N ALA A 53 7.33 -10.63 9.10
CA ALA A 53 7.64 -12.03 8.89
C ALA A 53 9.15 -12.23 8.66
N LEU A 54 9.76 -11.41 7.80
CA LEU A 54 11.20 -11.45 7.56
C LEU A 54 12.00 -11.15 8.84
N ASP A 55 11.63 -10.13 9.61
CA ASP A 55 12.30 -9.80 10.87
C ASP A 55 12.27 -10.97 11.86
N SER A 56 11.11 -11.64 11.97
CA SER A 56 10.95 -12.85 12.80
C SER A 56 11.86 -13.99 12.33
N GLU A 57 11.94 -14.24 11.04
CA GLU A 57 12.75 -15.33 10.48
C GLU A 57 14.27 -15.08 10.61
N PHE A 58 14.72 -13.83 10.44
CA PHE A 58 16.11 -13.47 10.68
C PHE A 58 16.46 -13.56 12.17
N ARG A 59 15.56 -13.13 13.08
CA ARG A 59 15.75 -13.26 14.53
C ARG A 59 15.80 -14.73 14.97
N ALA A 60 14.98 -15.57 14.37
CA ALA A 60 14.98 -17.01 14.59
C ALA A 60 16.20 -17.72 13.94
N SER A 61 17.07 -16.99 13.23
CA SER A 61 18.21 -17.51 12.47
C SER A 61 17.83 -18.58 11.44
N ARG A 62 16.56 -18.60 11.00
CA ARG A 62 16.07 -19.45 9.90
C ARG A 62 16.44 -18.85 8.55
N LEU A 63 16.48 -17.52 8.47
CA LEU A 63 17.09 -16.78 7.37
C LEU A 63 18.42 -16.19 7.79
N ILE A 64 19.39 -16.22 6.89
CA ILE A 64 20.73 -15.66 7.10
C ILE A 64 20.91 -14.49 6.14
N VAL A 65 21.11 -13.28 6.67
CA VAL A 65 21.20 -12.04 5.88
C VAL A 65 22.22 -12.14 4.76
N ALA A 66 23.39 -12.72 5.04
CA ALA A 66 24.47 -12.88 4.07
C ALA A 66 24.08 -13.74 2.86
N SER A 67 23.15 -14.68 3.03
CA SER A 67 22.68 -15.59 1.97
C SER A 67 21.51 -15.02 1.18
N CYS A 68 20.89 -13.93 1.64
CA CYS A 68 19.69 -13.34 1.05
C CYS A 68 19.96 -12.00 0.34
N GLY A 69 21.21 -11.70 -0.03
CA GLY A 69 21.60 -10.37 -0.51
C GLY A 69 20.84 -9.90 -1.76
N GLU A 70 20.54 -10.81 -2.69
CA GLU A 70 19.78 -10.50 -3.91
C GLU A 70 18.30 -10.24 -3.59
N GLN A 71 17.66 -11.13 -2.82
CA GLN A 71 16.26 -11.02 -2.42
C GLN A 71 16.01 -9.75 -1.58
N LEU A 72 16.95 -9.38 -0.71
CA LEU A 72 16.90 -8.13 0.06
C LEU A 72 16.98 -6.91 -0.86
N ARG A 73 17.84 -6.94 -1.88
CA ARG A 73 17.94 -5.86 -2.87
C ARG A 73 16.65 -5.72 -3.69
N ASP A 74 16.05 -6.84 -4.09
CA ASP A 74 14.79 -6.84 -4.83
C ASP A 74 13.63 -6.31 -3.99
N LEU A 75 13.59 -6.66 -2.70
CA LEU A 75 12.66 -6.09 -1.74
C LEU A 75 12.85 -4.58 -1.62
N GLU A 76 14.07 -4.10 -1.39
CA GLU A 76 14.35 -2.66 -1.29
C GLU A 76 13.93 -1.91 -2.56
N ASN A 77 14.24 -2.45 -3.74
CA ASN A 77 13.84 -1.88 -5.03
C ASN A 77 12.30 -1.79 -5.17
N LEU A 78 11.58 -2.85 -4.79
CA LEU A 78 10.12 -2.83 -4.78
C LEU A 78 9.60 -1.73 -3.84
N LEU A 79 10.11 -1.66 -2.61
CA LEU A 79 9.67 -0.67 -1.63
C LEU A 79 9.97 0.76 -2.10
N GLN A 80 11.11 1.01 -2.73
CA GLN A 80 11.41 2.32 -3.31
C GLN A 80 10.45 2.69 -4.46
N GLU A 81 10.06 1.72 -5.28
CA GLU A 81 9.08 1.96 -6.33
C GLU A 81 7.70 2.28 -5.77
N ILE A 82 7.24 1.52 -4.77
CA ILE A 82 5.98 1.78 -4.08
C ILE A 82 6.03 3.16 -3.41
N HIS A 83 7.11 3.50 -2.71
CA HIS A 83 7.30 4.81 -2.11
C HIS A 83 7.16 5.94 -3.13
N ARG A 84 7.87 5.87 -4.25
CA ARG A 84 7.77 6.88 -5.33
C ARG A 84 6.35 6.97 -5.89
N PHE A 85 5.67 5.83 -6.02
CA PHE A 85 4.29 5.79 -6.48
C PHE A 85 3.34 6.46 -5.49
N VAL A 86 3.34 6.05 -4.22
CA VAL A 86 2.48 6.64 -3.17
C VAL A 86 2.75 8.13 -3.02
N HIS A 87 4.02 8.55 -3.03
CA HIS A 87 4.38 9.96 -2.96
C HIS A 87 3.84 10.77 -4.14
N LYS A 88 3.87 10.20 -5.35
CA LYS A 88 3.25 10.84 -6.52
C LYS A 88 1.74 10.97 -6.36
N GLU A 89 1.08 9.95 -5.84
CA GLU A 89 -0.38 9.96 -5.64
C GLU A 89 -0.82 10.91 -4.52
N GLN A 90 0.03 11.14 -3.50
CA GLN A 90 -0.18 12.18 -2.50
C GLN A 90 -0.29 13.59 -3.12
N GLN A 91 0.51 13.87 -4.15
CA GLN A 91 0.54 15.18 -4.79
C GLN A 91 -0.52 15.37 -5.89
N ARG A 92 -1.36 14.35 -6.15
CA ARG A 92 -2.36 14.44 -7.21
C ARG A 92 -3.65 15.04 -6.71
N ASP A 93 -4.14 15.99 -7.49
CA ASP A 93 -5.49 16.50 -7.33
C ASP A 93 -6.55 15.49 -7.82
N PHE A 94 -7.75 15.66 -7.29
CA PHE A 94 -8.91 14.79 -7.51
C PHE A 94 -9.20 14.50 -9.00
N LEU A 95 -9.14 15.51 -9.87
CA LEU A 95 -9.43 15.32 -11.31
C LEU A 95 -8.38 14.44 -12.00
N MET A 96 -7.09 14.66 -11.70
CA MET A 96 -6.02 13.81 -12.23
C MET A 96 -6.06 12.40 -11.65
N SER A 97 -6.56 12.27 -10.43
CA SER A 97 -6.78 10.99 -9.78
C SER A 97 -7.91 10.19 -10.45
N LEU A 98 -9.00 10.84 -10.87
CA LEU A 98 -10.07 10.22 -11.65
C LEU A 98 -9.58 9.72 -13.01
N LEU A 99 -8.82 10.55 -13.74
CA LEU A 99 -8.33 10.23 -15.09
C LEU A 99 -7.31 9.07 -15.13
N THR A 100 -6.61 8.81 -14.02
CA THR A 100 -5.55 7.80 -13.95
C THR A 100 -5.92 6.56 -13.14
N LYS A 101 -7.19 6.41 -12.78
CA LYS A 101 -7.74 5.31 -11.98
C LYS A 101 -7.30 3.93 -12.46
N ASP A 102 -7.47 3.61 -13.75
CA ASP A 102 -7.19 2.26 -14.25
C ASP A 102 -5.70 1.94 -14.22
N SER A 103 -4.85 2.93 -14.55
CA SER A 103 -3.40 2.78 -14.44
C SER A 103 -2.95 2.54 -12.99
N ARG A 104 -3.63 3.17 -12.02
CA ARG A 104 -3.34 3.02 -10.59
C ARG A 104 -3.69 1.62 -10.11
N ILE A 105 -4.88 1.12 -10.48
CA ILE A 105 -5.34 -0.23 -10.12
C ILE A 105 -4.36 -1.27 -10.65
N ALA A 106 -4.02 -1.21 -11.94
CA ALA A 106 -3.07 -2.14 -12.55
C ALA A 106 -1.71 -2.13 -11.84
N LYS A 107 -1.25 -0.94 -11.40
CA LYS A 107 0.02 -0.81 -10.69
C LYS A 107 0.00 -1.43 -9.29
N ILE A 108 -1.10 -1.26 -8.56
CA ILE A 108 -1.29 -1.89 -7.23
C ILE A 108 -1.31 -3.41 -7.36
N GLU A 109 -2.02 -3.96 -8.36
CA GLU A 109 -2.04 -5.40 -8.63
C GLU A 109 -0.64 -5.96 -8.97
N ILE A 110 0.17 -5.21 -9.72
CA ILE A 110 1.57 -5.56 -9.99
C ILE A 110 2.36 -5.62 -8.68
N TYR A 111 2.15 -4.69 -7.75
CA TYR A 111 2.83 -4.70 -6.45
C TYR A 111 2.44 -5.91 -5.60
N TYR A 112 1.17 -6.28 -5.54
CA TYR A 112 0.76 -7.50 -4.83
C TYR A 112 1.38 -8.77 -5.44
N ARG A 113 1.45 -8.87 -6.77
CA ARG A 113 2.14 -9.99 -7.42
C ARG A 113 3.63 -10.03 -7.07
N ARG A 114 4.32 -8.89 -7.07
CA ARG A 114 5.74 -8.82 -6.72
C ARG A 114 6.00 -9.10 -5.24
N ILE A 115 5.11 -8.69 -4.35
CA ILE A 115 5.12 -9.09 -2.94
C ILE A 115 5.04 -10.62 -2.86
N GLY A 116 4.12 -11.25 -3.60
CA GLY A 116 4.02 -12.71 -3.67
C GLY A 116 5.31 -13.38 -4.16
N THR A 117 5.97 -12.82 -5.18
CA THR A 117 7.26 -13.33 -5.66
C THR A 117 8.33 -13.25 -4.57
N ILE A 118 8.41 -12.15 -3.83
CA ILE A 118 9.36 -11.97 -2.73
C ILE A 118 9.07 -12.95 -1.59
N VAL A 119 7.80 -13.12 -1.21
CA VAL A 119 7.38 -14.08 -0.17
C VAL A 119 7.86 -15.50 -0.53
N SER A 120 7.68 -15.91 -1.78
CA SER A 120 8.16 -17.20 -2.27
C SER A 120 9.69 -17.27 -2.30
N ALA A 121 10.39 -16.20 -2.70
CA ALA A 121 11.85 -16.18 -2.80
C ALA A 121 12.56 -16.27 -1.43
N PHE A 122 11.90 -15.81 -0.36
CA PHE A 122 12.35 -15.97 1.01
C PHE A 122 11.82 -17.25 1.68
N GLU A 123 11.05 -18.07 0.96
CA GLU A 123 10.43 -19.31 1.46
C GLU A 123 9.51 -19.12 2.69
N ILE A 124 8.91 -17.93 2.82
CA ILE A 124 8.04 -17.56 3.95
C ILE A 124 6.54 -17.64 3.63
N SER A 125 6.16 -18.36 2.58
CA SER A 125 4.77 -18.50 2.12
C SER A 125 3.84 -19.13 3.17
N SER A 126 4.37 -19.89 4.12
CA SER A 126 3.60 -20.45 5.25
C SER A 126 3.24 -19.41 6.32
N LEU A 127 3.94 -18.28 6.36
CA LEU A 127 3.75 -17.22 7.35
C LEU A 127 2.82 -16.11 6.86
N LEU A 128 2.60 -16.04 5.55
CA LEU A 128 1.86 -14.95 4.90
C LEU A 128 0.85 -15.50 3.90
N SER A 129 -0.42 -15.17 4.13
CA SER A 129 -1.48 -15.46 3.18
C SER A 129 -1.58 -14.33 2.14
N ILE A 130 -1.03 -14.53 0.95
CA ILE A 130 -1.19 -13.60 -0.19
C ILE A 130 -2.67 -13.43 -0.54
N GLN A 131 -3.45 -14.52 -0.44
CA GLN A 131 -4.89 -14.49 -0.69
C GLN A 131 -5.60 -13.52 0.28
N SER A 132 -5.28 -13.58 1.57
CA SER A 132 -5.86 -12.66 2.56
C SER A 132 -5.41 -11.21 2.35
N MET A 133 -4.22 -10.98 1.79
CA MET A 133 -3.78 -9.63 1.40
C MET A 133 -4.58 -9.10 0.21
N LEU A 134 -4.86 -9.93 -0.80
CA LEU A 134 -5.68 -9.57 -1.96
C LEU A 134 -7.14 -9.31 -1.57
N GLU A 135 -7.71 -10.14 -0.68
CA GLU A 135 -9.07 -9.93 -0.16
C GLU A 135 -9.19 -8.58 0.58
N ARG A 136 -8.14 -8.20 1.32
CA ARG A 136 -8.09 -6.90 1.99
C ARG A 136 -8.01 -5.74 1.00
N ASP A 137 -7.21 -5.86 -0.05
CA ASP A 137 -7.17 -4.86 -1.13
C ASP A 137 -8.53 -4.73 -1.82
N GLN A 138 -9.19 -5.84 -2.13
CA GLN A 138 -10.52 -5.83 -2.75
C GLN A 138 -11.55 -5.13 -1.85
N THR A 139 -11.51 -5.42 -0.54
CA THR A 139 -12.37 -4.75 0.45
C THR A 139 -12.09 -3.25 0.50
N ALA A 140 -10.82 -2.86 0.48
CA ALA A 140 -10.39 -1.47 0.46
C ALA A 140 -10.83 -0.75 -0.83
N TRP A 141 -10.72 -1.41 -1.98
CA TRP A 141 -11.19 -0.91 -3.26
C TRP A 141 -12.70 -0.65 -3.27
N ASN A 142 -13.49 -1.57 -2.71
CA ASN A 142 -14.95 -1.40 -2.58
C ASN A 142 -15.28 -0.17 -1.71
N ALA A 143 -14.58 0.01 -0.59
CA ALA A 143 -14.77 1.16 0.30
C ALA A 143 -14.42 2.49 -0.39
N ASP A 144 -13.27 2.54 -1.06
CA ASP A 144 -12.83 3.74 -1.78
C ASP A 144 -13.76 4.09 -2.96
N THR A 145 -14.26 3.08 -3.67
CA THR A 145 -15.21 3.28 -4.79
C THR A 145 -16.55 3.80 -4.28
N THR A 146 -17.02 3.28 -3.14
CA THR A 146 -18.26 3.77 -2.50
C THR A 146 -18.12 5.23 -2.08
N ALA A 147 -17.00 5.60 -1.44
CA ALA A 147 -16.72 6.97 -1.04
C ALA A 147 -16.61 7.93 -2.25
N LEU A 148 -15.98 7.47 -3.34
CA LEU A 148 -15.89 8.24 -4.58
C LEU A 148 -17.26 8.53 -5.19
N ASN A 149 -18.11 7.50 -5.30
CA ASN A 149 -19.45 7.65 -5.85
C ASN A 149 -20.30 8.62 -5.02
N ALA A 150 -20.23 8.52 -3.68
CA ALA A 150 -20.91 9.47 -2.79
C ALA A 150 -20.45 10.92 -3.02
N ARG A 151 -19.14 11.14 -3.24
CA ARG A 151 -18.59 12.47 -3.52
C ARG A 151 -19.05 13.00 -4.89
N LEU A 152 -19.11 12.14 -5.91
CA LEU A 152 -19.63 12.53 -7.24
C LEU A 152 -21.11 12.91 -7.17
N SER A 153 -21.94 12.11 -6.49
CA SER A 153 -23.36 12.44 -6.31
C SER A 153 -23.58 13.75 -5.55
N ALA A 154 -22.74 14.06 -4.56
CA ALA A 154 -22.80 15.33 -3.84
C ALA A 154 -22.46 16.53 -4.76
N ILE A 155 -21.48 16.38 -5.65
CA ILE A 155 -21.14 17.41 -6.64
C ILE A 155 -22.29 17.64 -7.62
N GLU A 156 -22.90 16.57 -8.12
CA GLU A 156 -24.06 16.64 -9.02
C GLU A 156 -25.24 17.34 -8.35
N HIS A 157 -25.53 17.02 -7.09
CA HIS A 157 -26.60 17.67 -6.34
C HIS A 157 -26.34 19.17 -6.16
N ASN A 158 -25.11 19.54 -5.77
CA ASN A 158 -24.71 20.93 -5.64
C ASN A 158 -24.81 21.70 -6.97
N GLN A 159 -24.49 21.06 -8.11
CA GLN A 159 -24.66 21.68 -9.43
C GLN A 159 -26.13 21.95 -9.75
N VAL A 160 -27.02 21.00 -9.45
CA VAL A 160 -28.47 21.15 -9.66
C VAL A 160 -29.01 22.31 -8.82
N ASP A 161 -28.57 22.46 -7.58
CA ASP A 161 -29.04 23.53 -6.70
C ASP A 161 -28.48 24.90 -7.10
N LEU A 162 -27.23 24.97 -7.54
CA LEU A 162 -26.67 26.20 -8.12
C LEU A 162 -27.41 26.63 -9.39
N GLN A 163 -27.80 25.68 -10.25
CA GLN A 163 -28.60 25.98 -11.44
C GLN A 163 -30.01 26.52 -11.08
N LYS A 164 -30.64 25.99 -10.03
CA LYS A 164 -31.93 26.53 -9.56
C LYS A 164 -31.80 27.96 -9.03
N ILE A 165 -30.73 28.25 -8.29
CA ILE A 165 -30.49 29.57 -7.70
C ILE A 165 -30.13 30.62 -8.77
N LEU A 166 -29.33 30.25 -9.78
CA LEU A 166 -28.90 31.16 -10.85
C LEU A 166 -29.89 31.31 -12.00
N GLY A 167 -30.83 30.36 -12.13
CA GLY A 167 -31.92 30.38 -13.12
C GLY A 167 -33.21 31.03 -12.62
N SER A 168 -33.22 31.57 -11.39
CA SER A 168 -34.31 32.34 -10.77
C SER A 168 -33.94 33.82 -10.73
#